data_AF-A0A377PML2-F1
#
_entry.id   AF-A0A377PML2-F1
#
_cell.length_a   1.000
_cell.length_b   1.000
_cell.length_c   1.000
_cell.angle_alpha   90.00
_cell.angle_beta   90.00
_cell.angle_gamma   90.00
#
_symmetry.space_group_name_H-M   'P 1'
#
loop_
_entity.id
_entity.type
_entity.pdbx_description
1 polymer ?
#
loop_
_entity_poly.entity_id
_entity_poly.type
_entity_poly.pdbx_seq_one_letter_code
_entity_poly.pdbx_strand_id
1 'polypeptide(L)'
;MMSIKGLLRWGSIFLIMITYICALALIIMDYGVTLKYGGIDPHEQVTAVRCNSIIDQISISFVELTYIAFFGYLISIVLILLVFKKVR
;
A
#
# COMPACT_ATOMS: atom_id res chain seq x y z
N MET A 1 -23.46 -10.95 -24.36
CA MET A 1 -22.86 -9.68 -24.83
C MET A 1 -22.98 -8.67 -23.69
N MET A 2 -21.86 -8.25 -23.11
CA MET A 2 -21.85 -7.39 -21.92
C MET A 2 -22.25 -5.96 -22.33
N SER A 3 -23.28 -5.39 -21.70
CA SER A 3 -23.72 -4.02 -21.98
C SER A 3 -22.56 -3.03 -21.77
N ILE A 4 -22.49 -1.96 -22.59
CA ILE A 4 -21.50 -0.86 -22.46
C ILE A 4 -21.46 -0.32 -21.02
N LYS A 5 -22.61 -0.25 -20.34
CA LYS A 5 -22.72 0.14 -18.92
C LYS A 5 -22.00 -0.84 -17.98
N GLY A 6 -22.07 -2.14 -18.29
CA GLY A 6 -21.35 -3.19 -17.57
C GLY A 6 -19.84 -3.07 -17.79
N LEU A 7 -19.40 -2.85 -19.03
CA LEU A 7 -17.99 -2.70 -19.36
C LEU A 7 -17.36 -1.51 -18.62
N LEU A 8 -18.06 -0.36 -18.57
CA LEU A 8 -17.60 0.83 -17.86
C LEU A 8 -17.49 0.62 -16.35
N ARG A 9 -18.43 -0.12 -15.74
CA ARG A 9 -18.40 -0.45 -14.30
C ARG A 9 -17.19 -1.30 -13.96
N TRP A 10 -17.03 -2.43 -14.66
CA TRP A 10 -15.94 -3.36 -14.38
C TRP A 10 -14.57 -2.77 -14.73
N GLY A 11 -14.47 -1.96 -15.79
CA GLY A 11 -13.25 -1.22 -16.12
C GLY A 11 -12.85 -0.21 -15.04
N SER A 12 -13.83 0.52 -14.50
CA SER A 12 -13.57 1.51 -13.43
C SER A 12 -13.12 0.82 -12.12
N ILE A 13 -13.75 -0.30 -11.75
CA ILE A 13 -13.36 -1.09 -10.57
C ILE A 13 -11.94 -1.63 -10.75
N PHE A 14 -11.64 -2.18 -11.93
CA PHE A 14 -10.32 -2.73 -12.24
C PHE A 14 -9.22 -1.65 -12.17
N LEU A 15 -9.51 -0.45 -12.68
CA LEU A 15 -8.59 0.68 -12.61
C LEU A 15 -8.32 1.11 -11.16
N ILE A 16 -9.37 1.26 -10.34
CA ILE A 16 -9.23 1.60 -8.90
C ILE A 16 -8.38 0.55 -8.17
N MET A 17 -8.65 -0.74 -8.43
CA MET A 17 -7.91 -1.84 -7.82
C MET A 17 -6.43 -1.82 -8.20
N ILE A 18 -6.11 -1.64 -9.49
CA ILE A 18 -4.71 -1.57 -9.95
C ILE A 18 -4.00 -0.37 -9.34
N THR A 19 -4.62 0.81 -9.34
CA THR A 19 -4.02 2.01 -8.74
C THR A 19 -3.69 1.81 -7.27
N TYR A 20 -4.60 1.18 -6.52
CA TYR A 20 -4.39 0.87 -5.12
C TYR A 20 -3.26 -0.16 -4.90
N ILE A 21 -3.21 -1.22 -5.71
CA ILE A 21 -2.13 -2.23 -5.66
C ILE A 21 -0.77 -1.59 -5.96
N CYS A 22 -0.69 -0.73 -6.99
CA CYS A 22 0.55 -0.03 -7.34
C CYS A 22 1.00 0.91 -6.21
N ALA A 23 0.07 1.64 -5.58
CA ALA A 23 0.40 2.51 -4.46
C ALA A 23 0.97 1.72 -3.27
N LEU A 24 0.35 0.59 -2.92
CA LEU A 24 0.88 -0.30 -1.88
C LEU A 24 2.25 -0.87 -2.23
N ALA A 25 2.44 -1.31 -3.49
CA ALA A 25 3.70 -1.88 -3.93
C ALA A 25 4.87 -0.89 -3.82
N LEU A 26 4.64 0.39 -4.14
CA LEU A 26 5.66 1.44 -3.99
C LEU A 26 6.09 1.63 -2.53
N ILE A 27 5.13 1.64 -1.60
CA ILE A 27 5.42 1.82 -0.18
C ILE A 27 6.19 0.60 0.37
N ILE A 28 5.78 -0.61 -0.02
CA ILE A 28 6.48 -1.84 0.38
C ILE A 28 7.90 -1.87 -0.19
N MET A 29 8.10 -1.45 -1.44
CA MET A 29 9.43 -1.34 -2.03
C MET A 29 10.30 -0.33 -1.29
N ASP A 30 9.78 0.85 -0.99
CA ASP A 30 10.51 1.90 -0.26
C ASP A 30 10.94 1.43 1.13
N TYR A 31 10.04 0.71 1.82
CA TYR A 31 10.34 0.05 3.09
C TYR A 31 11.43 -1.02 2.94
N GLY A 32 11.33 -1.90 1.94
CA GLY A 32 12.32 -2.95 1.67
C GLY A 32 13.70 -2.39 1.30
N VAL A 33 13.75 -1.27 0.58
CA VAL A 33 14.98 -0.55 0.24
C VAL A 33 15.60 0.05 1.50
N THR A 34 14.82 0.76 2.31
CA THR A 34 15.27 1.31 3.59
C THR A 34 15.88 0.23 4.49
N LEU A 35 15.25 -0.95 4.56
CA LEU A 35 15.72 -2.07 5.37
C LEU A 35 17.00 -2.72 4.80
N LYS A 36 17.13 -2.79 3.46
CA LYS A 36 18.29 -3.36 2.77
C LYS A 36 19.53 -2.45 2.83
N TYR A 37 19.34 -1.14 2.77
CA TYR A 37 20.43 -0.16 2.74
C TYR A 37 20.63 0.59 4.06
N GLY A 38 19.80 0.31 5.08
CA GLY A 38 19.88 0.86 6.44
C GLY A 38 21.12 0.45 7.26
N GLY A 39 22.06 -0.28 6.66
CA GLY A 39 23.43 -0.40 7.16
C GLY A 39 23.57 -1.29 8.39
N ILE A 40 23.62 -2.60 8.17
CA ILE A 40 24.30 -3.52 9.09
C ILE A 40 25.50 -4.07 8.32
N ASP A 41 26.68 -3.53 8.61
CA ASP A 41 27.93 -4.12 8.17
C ASP A 41 28.04 -5.48 8.89
N PRO A 42 28.16 -6.62 8.19
CA PRO A 42 28.13 -7.96 8.80
C PRO A 42 29.28 -8.22 9.79
N HIS A 43 30.24 -7.29 9.90
CA HIS A 43 31.40 -7.36 10.79
C HIS A 43 31.32 -6.40 12.00
N GLU A 44 30.28 -5.59 12.11
CA GLU A 44 30.13 -4.62 13.20
C GLU A 44 29.29 -5.21 14.34
N GLN A 45 29.77 -5.13 15.59
CA GLN A 45 28.98 -5.55 16.75
C GLN A 45 27.76 -4.63 16.89
N VAL A 46 26.58 -5.17 16.58
CA VAL A 46 25.32 -4.43 16.68
C VAL A 46 25.04 -4.13 18.14
N THR A 47 25.16 -2.85 18.52
CA THR A 47 24.77 -2.38 19.86
C THR A 47 23.25 -2.45 20.03
N ALA A 48 22.79 -2.71 21.26
CA ALA A 48 21.36 -2.78 21.59
C ALA A 48 20.59 -1.50 21.20
N VAL A 49 21.26 -0.35 21.24
CA VAL A 49 20.71 0.95 20.82
C VAL A 49 20.37 0.97 19.31
N ARG A 50 21.27 0.42 18.47
CA ARG A 50 21.09 0.36 17.01
C ARG A 50 20.05 -0.68 16.60
N CYS A 51 19.94 -1.78 17.36
CA CYS A 51 18.88 -2.77 17.16
C CYS A 51 17.50 -2.15 17.47
N ASN A 52 17.38 -1.43 18.59
CA ASN A 52 16.14 -0.73 18.95
C ASN A 52 15.76 0.34 17.93
N SER A 53 16.72 1.09 17.36
CA SER A 53 16.39 2.09 16.33
C SER A 53 15.87 1.46 15.03
N ILE A 54 16.37 0.29 14.65
CA ILE A 54 15.87 -0.44 13.48
C ILE A 54 14.45 -0.95 13.76
N ILE A 55 14.20 -1.52 14.94
CA ILE A 55 12.86 -1.98 15.34
C ILE A 55 11.86 -0.82 15.34
N ASP A 56 12.27 0.35 15.84
CA ASP A 56 11.41 1.54 15.90
C ASP A 56 11.05 2.04 14.48
N GLN A 57 12.03 2.11 13.58
CA GLN A 57 11.80 2.45 12.17
C GLN A 57 10.86 1.44 11.49
N ILE A 58 11.08 0.14 11.73
CA ILE A 58 10.22 -0.94 11.23
C ILE A 58 8.78 -0.76 11.73
N SER A 59 8.60 -0.47 13.01
CA SER A 59 7.30 -0.28 13.62
C SER A 59 6.57 0.93 13.03
N ILE A 60 7.25 2.06 12.87
CA ILE A 60 6.67 3.27 12.29
C ILE A 60 6.23 3.04 10.85
N SER A 61 7.11 2.46 10.02
CA SER A 61 6.77 2.17 8.62
C SER A 61 5.62 1.17 8.52
N PHE A 62 5.55 0.16 9.39
CA PHE A 62 4.44 -0.79 9.39
C PHE A 62 3.10 -0.12 9.76
N VAL A 63 3.12 0.81 10.73
CA VAL A 63 1.94 1.60 11.11
C VAL A 63 1.47 2.47 9.95
N GLU A 64 2.38 3.19 9.28
CA GLU A 64 2.05 4.00 8.10
C GLU A 64 1.46 3.16 6.97
N LEU A 65 2.06 2.00 6.69
CA LEU A 65 1.61 1.07 5.65
C LEU A 65 0.21 0.53 5.97
N THR A 66 -0.06 0.22 7.24
CA THR A 66 -1.37 -0.21 7.72
C THR A 66 -2.42 0.89 7.58
N TYR A 67 -2.07 2.12 7.94
CA TYR A 67 -2.95 3.27 7.78
C TYR A 67 -3.31 3.51 6.31
N ILE A 68 -2.31 3.60 5.44
CA ILE A 68 -2.52 3.87 4.02
C ILE A 68 -3.33 2.75 3.37
N ALA A 69 -3.08 1.48 3.74
CA ALA A 69 -3.87 0.37 3.27
C ALA A 69 -5.35 0.49 3.71
N PHE A 70 -5.58 0.74 5.00
CA PHE A 70 -6.93 0.84 5.53
C PHE A 70 -7.73 2.01 4.89
N PHE A 71 -7.12 3.18 4.80
CA PHE A 71 -7.77 4.35 4.20
C PHE A 71 -7.96 4.22 2.69
N GLY A 72 -6.96 3.68 1.98
CA GLY A 72 -7.08 3.44 0.54
C GLY A 72 -8.15 2.41 0.20
N TYR A 73 -8.32 1.38 1.04
CA TYR A 73 -9.43 0.43 0.92
C TYR A 73 -10.80 1.10 1.11
N LEU A 74 -10.97 1.92 2.15
CA LEU A 74 -12.21 2.66 2.40
C LEU A 74 -12.57 3.60 1.24
N ILE A 75 -11.59 4.36 0.73
CA ILE A 75 -11.79 5.24 -0.42
C ILE A 75 -12.19 4.43 -1.66
N SER A 76 -11.53 3.30 -1.89
CA SER A 76 -11.84 2.42 -3.02
C SER A 76 -13.27 1.88 -2.95
N ILE A 77 -13.74 1.46 -1.77
CA ILE A 77 -15.14 1.04 -1.57
C ILE A 77 -16.11 2.18 -1.92
N VAL A 78 -15.86 3.39 -1.42
CA VAL A 78 -16.74 4.56 -1.67
C VAL A 78 -16.79 4.86 -3.17
N LEU A 79 -15.65 4.86 -3.85
CA LEU A 79 -15.59 5.07 -5.30
C LEU A 79 -16.33 3.99 -6.08
N ILE A 80 -16.15 2.71 -5.71
CA ILE A 80 -16.88 1.59 -6.33
C ILE A 80 -18.39 1.77 -6.12
N LEU A 81 -18.84 2.08 -4.91
CA LEU A 81 -20.26 2.33 -4.61
C LEU A 81 -20.82 3.50 -5.42
N LEU A 82 -20.04 4.58 -5.61
CA LEU A 82 -20.42 5.72 -6.46
C LEU A 82 -20.53 5.32 -7.93
N VAL A 83 -19.63 4.49 -8.45
CA VAL A 83 -19.71 3.92 -9.80
C VAL A 83 -20.99 3.09 -9.95
N PHE A 84 -21.35 2.28 -8.95
CA PHE A 84 -22.61 1.54 -8.97
C PHE A 84 -23.84 2.45 -8.84
N LYS A 85 -23.78 3.54 -8.07
CA LYS A 85 -24.86 4.52 -7.94
C LYS A 85 -25.08 5.34 -9.22
N LYS A 86 -24.01 5.83 -9.86
CA LYS A 86 -24.05 6.73 -11.01
C LYS A 86 -24.46 6.05 -12.33
N VAL A 87 -24.27 4.72 -12.43
CA VAL A 87 -24.59 3.93 -13.63
C VAL A 87 -25.98 3.28 -13.55
N ARG A 88 -26.74 3.55 -12.48
CA ARG A 88 -28.16 3.20 -12.37
C ARG A 88 -28.99 4.20 -13.18
#